data_AF-A0A8X6P2E4-F1
#
_entry.id   AF-A0A8X6P2E4-F1
#
_cell.length_a   1.000
_cell.length_b   1.000
_cell.length_c   1.000
_cell.angle_alpha   90.00
_cell.angle_beta   90.00
_cell.angle_gamma   90.00
#
_symmetry.space_group_name_H-M   'P 1'
#
loop_
_entity.id
_entity.type
_entity.pdbx_description
1 polymer ?
#
loop_
_entity_poly.entity_id
_entity_poly.type
_entity_poly.pdbx_seq_one_letter_code
_entity_poly.pdbx_strand_id
1 'polypeptide(L)'
;MHKIDNECYICDGFGSYMEGSRQWLKSMKFHMKRVIDPCSKRVSRSLAEIEAVLNSRPLVAASDDPNYFSVITPCHLLIGLELKSIPEPDYTSEKISVQKR
;
A
#
# COMPACT_ATOMS: atom_id res chain seq x y z
N MET A 1 -7.64 3.65 26.60
CA MET A 1 -9.10 3.89 26.59
C MET A 1 -9.44 4.90 27.68
N HIS A 2 -9.48 6.19 27.35
CA HIS A 2 -9.92 7.25 28.26
C HIS A 2 -10.97 8.09 27.52
N LYS A 3 -12.19 8.11 28.07
CA LYS A 3 -13.29 9.01 27.65
C LYS A 3 -13.19 10.28 28.49
N ILE A 4 -12.97 11.41 27.84
CA ILE A 4 -13.27 12.74 28.37
C ILE A 4 -13.88 13.52 27.19
N ASP A 5 -15.15 13.90 27.37
CA ASP A 5 -15.98 14.85 26.64
C ASP A 5 -16.28 14.60 25.14
N ASN A 6 -17.57 14.63 24.81
CA ASN A 6 -18.23 14.11 23.59
C ASN A 6 -17.97 14.90 22.28
N GLU A 7 -16.75 15.31 21.99
CA GLU A 7 -16.36 15.71 20.63
C GLU A 7 -15.11 14.96 20.19
N CYS A 8 -15.31 14.02 19.27
CA CYS A 8 -14.25 13.25 18.64
C CYS A 8 -13.46 14.16 17.68
N TYR A 9 -12.54 14.97 18.21
CA TYR A 9 -11.67 15.85 17.42
C TYR A 9 -10.76 15.09 16.42
N ILE A 10 -10.72 13.76 16.51
CA ILE A 10 -9.97 12.91 15.58
C ILE A 10 -10.76 12.63 14.29
N CYS A 11 -12.09 12.76 14.30
CA CYS A 11 -12.91 12.42 13.14
C CYS A 11 -12.83 13.43 11.98
N ASP A 12 -12.63 14.73 12.25
CA ASP A 12 -12.63 15.76 11.19
C ASP A 12 -11.27 15.90 10.47
N GLY A 13 -10.17 15.54 11.15
CA GLY A 13 -8.81 15.64 10.61
C GLY A 13 -8.43 14.51 9.66
N PHE A 14 -8.91 13.29 9.91
CA PHE A 14 -8.50 12.12 9.12
C PHE A 14 -9.09 12.15 7.71
N GLY A 15 -10.35 12.58 7.56
CA GLY A 15 -11.00 12.71 6.25
C GLY A 15 -10.35 13.76 5.36
N SER A 16 -10.02 14.92 5.92
CA SER A 16 -9.34 16.01 5.19
C SER A 16 -7.90 15.63 4.79
N TYR A 17 -7.18 14.91 5.65
CA TYR A 17 -5.86 14.36 5.34
C TYR A 17 -5.88 13.35 4.19
N MET A 18 -6.85 12.42 4.22
CA MET A 18 -7.02 11.42 3.16
C MET A 18 -7.43 12.04 1.82
N GLU A 19 -8.32 13.03 1.83
CA GLU A 19 -8.71 13.77 0.62
C GLU A 19 -7.53 14.61 0.08
N GLY A 20 -6.74 15.23 0.97
CA GLY A 20 -5.49 15.92 0.60
C GLY A 20 -4.47 15.00 -0.07
N SER A 21 -4.29 13.79 0.47
CA SER A 21 -3.42 12.75 -0.10
C SER A 21 -3.90 12.31 -1.49
N ARG A 22 -5.22 12.16 -1.67
CA ARG A 22 -5.83 11.83 -2.95
C ARG A 22 -5.66 12.96 -3.98
N GLN A 23 -5.81 14.21 -3.57
CA GLN A 23 -5.63 15.38 -4.42
C GLN A 23 -4.16 15.55 -4.86
N TRP A 24 -3.21 15.29 -3.95
CA TRP A 24 -1.79 15.28 -4.27
C TRP A 24 -1.43 14.24 -5.32
N LEU A 25 -1.92 12.99 -5.19
CA LEU A 25 -1.71 11.92 -6.18
C LEU A 25 -2.28 12.29 -7.55
N LYS A 26 -3.47 12.90 -7.60
CA LYS A 26 -4.10 13.37 -8.85
C LYS A 26 -3.25 14.43 -9.54
N SER A 27 -2.78 15.43 -8.79
CA SER A 27 -1.92 16.50 -9.30
C SER A 27 -0.59 15.96 -9.82
N MET A 28 0.08 15.09 -9.05
CA MET A 28 1.34 14.47 -9.46
C MET A 28 1.17 13.66 -10.75
N LYS A 29 0.13 12.80 -10.83
CA LYS A 29 -0.19 12.04 -12.05
C LYS A 29 -0.49 12.97 -13.23
N PHE A 30 -1.17 14.09 -13.01
CA PHE A 30 -1.47 15.08 -14.06
C PHE A 30 -0.21 15.75 -14.60
N HIS A 31 0.66 16.28 -13.72
CA HIS A 31 1.88 16.95 -14.15
C HIS A 31 2.88 15.99 -14.80
N MET A 32 3.02 14.77 -14.26
CA MET A 32 3.90 13.76 -14.85
C MET A 32 3.47 13.38 -16.27
N LYS A 33 2.17 13.21 -16.54
CA LYS A 33 1.67 12.93 -17.90
C LYS A 33 1.94 14.03 -18.93
N ARG A 34 2.23 15.26 -18.49
CA ARG A 34 2.54 16.40 -19.38
C ARG A 34 4.04 16.56 -19.64
N VAL A 35 4.86 16.23 -18.64
CA VAL A 35 6.33 16.33 -18.75
C VAL A 35 6.91 15.06 -19.37
N ILE A 36 6.29 13.93 -19.11
CA ILE A 36 6.73 12.61 -19.56
C ILE A 36 5.80 12.16 -20.66
N ASP A 37 6.38 11.68 -21.76
CA ASP A 37 5.65 11.11 -22.89
C ASP A 37 4.54 10.15 -22.41
N PRO A 38 3.27 10.32 -22.82
CA PRO A 38 2.16 9.49 -22.35
C PRO A 38 2.34 8.00 -22.65
N CYS A 39 3.24 7.64 -23.58
CA CYS A 39 3.62 6.27 -23.91
C CYS A 39 4.82 5.72 -23.11
N SER A 40 5.38 6.46 -22.17
CA SER A 40 6.53 6.00 -21.39
C SER A 40 6.14 4.90 -20.40
N LYS A 41 6.14 3.65 -20.88
CA LYS A 41 5.85 2.42 -20.10
C LYS A 41 6.76 2.26 -18.88
N ARG A 42 7.96 2.84 -18.91
CA ARG A 42 8.93 2.77 -17.81
C ARG A 42 8.46 3.59 -16.61
N VAL A 43 8.02 4.82 -16.85
CA VAL A 43 7.59 5.73 -15.77
C VAL A 43 6.28 5.26 -15.15
N SER A 44 5.32 4.81 -15.97
CA SER A 44 4.06 4.28 -15.44
C SER A 44 4.25 3.02 -14.61
N ARG A 45 5.16 2.12 -15.02
CA ARG A 45 5.53 0.94 -14.23
C ARG A 45 6.21 1.32 -12.91
N SER A 46 7.21 2.20 -12.94
CA SER A 46 7.90 2.63 -11.71
C SER A 46 6.96 3.33 -10.72
N LEU A 47 6.01 4.12 -11.20
CA LEU A 47 4.98 4.72 -10.34
C LEU A 47 4.04 3.67 -9.73
N ALA A 48 3.65 2.66 -10.50
CA ALA A 48 2.82 1.57 -10.00
C ALA A 48 3.57 0.75 -8.93
N GLU A 49 4.87 0.51 -9.12
CA GLU A 49 5.72 -0.16 -8.13
C GLU A 49 5.86 0.68 -6.84
N ILE A 50 6.10 1.99 -6.96
CA ILE A 50 6.16 2.90 -5.81
C ILE A 50 4.81 2.91 -5.07
N GLU A 51 3.70 3.00 -5.79
CA GLU A 51 2.35 2.97 -5.21
C GLU A 51 2.10 1.63 -4.49
N ALA A 52 2.50 0.50 -5.08
CA ALA A 52 2.38 -0.82 -4.47
C ALA A 52 3.19 -0.93 -3.17
N VAL A 53 4.44 -0.45 -3.15
CA VAL A 53 5.31 -0.45 -1.96
C VAL A 53 4.74 0.43 -0.86
N LEU A 54 4.25 1.63 -1.21
CA LEU A 54 3.65 2.53 -0.22
C LEU A 54 2.37 1.94 0.37
N ASN A 55 1.54 1.28 -0.44
CA ASN A 55 0.26 0.71 0.00
C ASN A 55 0.41 -0.61 0.79
N SER A 56 1.49 -1.37 0.57
CA SER A 56 1.77 -2.61 1.31
C SER A 56 2.55 -2.40 2.61
N ARG A 57 3.12 -1.21 2.82
CA ARG A 57 3.95 -0.92 3.99
C ARG A 57 3.13 -1.00 5.29
N PRO A 58 3.54 -1.79 6.30
CA PRO A 58 2.80 -1.93 7.55
C PRO A 58 2.82 -0.62 8.36
N LEU A 59 1.65 -0.21 8.88
CA LEU A 59 1.52 0.93 9.78
C LEU A 59 1.55 0.51 11.24
N VAL A 60 0.75 -0.52 11.59
CA VAL A 60 0.59 -1.02 12.95
C VAL A 60 0.20 -2.50 12.93
N ALA A 61 0.53 -3.25 13.98
CA ALA A 61 -0.03 -4.58 14.18
C ALA A 61 -1.56 -4.49 14.27
N ALA A 62 -2.27 -5.44 13.67
CA ALA A 62 -3.74 -5.46 13.71
C ALA A 62 -4.28 -6.04 15.04
N SER A 63 -3.43 -6.70 15.83
CA SER A 63 -3.76 -7.27 17.13
C SER A 63 -2.58 -7.11 18.09
N ASP A 64 -2.89 -7.07 19.38
CA ASP A 64 -1.90 -7.12 20.47
C ASP A 64 -1.47 -8.56 20.81
N ASP A 65 -2.09 -9.58 20.19
CA ASP A 65 -1.70 -10.98 20.38
C ASP A 65 -0.36 -11.27 19.69
N PRO A 66 0.69 -11.69 20.43
CA PRO A 66 2.01 -11.99 19.85
C PRO A 66 2.01 -13.16 18.85
N ASN A 67 0.97 -13.98 18.81
CA ASN A 67 0.81 -15.07 17.84
C ASN A 67 0.07 -14.64 16.57
N TYR A 68 -0.45 -13.41 16.51
CA TYR A 68 -1.23 -12.90 15.39
C TYR A 68 -0.43 -11.86 14.59
N PHE A 69 0.23 -12.33 13.52
CA PHE A 69 1.19 -11.54 12.74
C PHE A 69 0.56 -10.61 11.67
N SER A 70 -0.74 -10.33 11.72
CA SER A 70 -1.36 -9.46 10.73
C SER A 70 -1.10 -7.98 11.04
N VAL A 71 -0.99 -7.19 9.97
CA VAL A 71 -0.59 -5.79 10.03
C VAL A 71 -1.58 -4.94 9.25
N ILE A 72 -1.99 -3.82 9.83
CA ILE A 72 -2.79 -2.82 9.13
C ILE A 72 -1.85 -2.02 8.24
N THR A 73 -2.02 -2.16 6.93
CA THR A 73 -1.35 -1.36 5.90
C THR A 73 -2.27 -0.21 5.45
N PRO A 74 -1.75 0.85 4.80
CA PRO A 74 -2.60 1.91 4.24
C PRO A 74 -3.69 1.37 3.31
N CYS A 75 -3.39 0.29 2.59
CA CYS A 75 -4.36 -0.31 1.69
C CYS A 75 -5.59 -0.88 2.40
N HIS A 76 -5.44 -1.39 3.63
CA HIS A 76 -6.58 -1.83 4.43
C HIS A 76 -7.57 -0.69 4.67
N LEU A 77 -7.07 0.53 4.83
CA LEU A 77 -7.91 1.72 5.06
C LEU A 77 -8.52 2.25 3.75
N LEU A 78 -7.87 2.01 2.60
CA LEU A 78 -8.33 2.45 1.29
C LEU A 78 -9.38 1.53 0.68
N ILE A 79 -9.26 0.22 0.88
CA ILE A 79 -10.08 -0.81 0.20
C ILE A 79 -10.82 -1.72 1.20
N GLY A 80 -10.47 -1.67 2.49
CA GLY A 80 -11.04 -2.54 3.52
C GLY A 80 -10.48 -3.97 3.55
N LEU A 81 -9.46 -4.26 2.73
CA LEU A 81 -8.94 -5.62 2.51
C LEU A 81 -7.40 -5.62 2.44
N GLU A 82 -6.81 -6.76 2.80
CA GLU A 82 -5.39 -7.04 2.58
C GLU A 82 -5.07 -7.10 1.08
N LEU A 83 -3.96 -6.46 0.67
CA LEU A 83 -3.38 -6.71 -0.66
C LEU A 83 -2.70 -8.07 -0.64
N LYS A 84 -3.42 -9.10 -1.09
CA LYS A 84 -2.83 -10.41 -1.35
C LYS A 84 -2.04 -10.35 -2.64
N SER A 85 -0.76 -10.72 -2.58
CA SER A 85 0.01 -11.00 -3.79
C SER A 85 -0.61 -12.18 -4.53
N ILE A 86 -0.41 -12.22 -5.86
CA ILE A 86 -0.71 -13.41 -6.64
C ILE A 86 0.09 -14.57 -6.02
N PRO A 87 -0.52 -15.74 -5.75
CA PRO A 87 0.21 -16.88 -5.21
C PRO A 87 1.38 -17.22 -6.12
N GLU A 88 2.59 -17.32 -5.53
CA GLU A 88 3.75 -17.76 -6.29
C GLU A 88 3.49 -19.17 -6.85
N PRO A 89 3.90 -19.44 -8.11
CA PRO A 89 3.76 -20.78 -8.67
C PRO A 89 4.56 -21.78 -7.82
N ASP A 90 3.98 -22.94 -7.58
CA ASP A 90 4.58 -23.97 -6.75
C ASP A 90 5.76 -24.64 -7.48
N TYR A 91 6.98 -24.34 -7.04
CA TYR A 91 8.22 -24.89 -7.60
C TYR A 91 8.65 -26.21 -6.95
N THR A 92 7.84 -26.81 -6.06
CA THR A 92 8.22 -28.04 -5.34
C THR A 92 8.47 -29.27 -6.24
N SER A 93 8.06 -29.21 -7.52
CA SER A 93 8.29 -30.27 -8.52
C SER A 93 9.53 -30.03 -9.42
N GLU A 94 10.17 -28.86 -9.36
CA GLU A 94 11.32 -28.58 -10.23
C GLU A 94 12.62 -29.13 -9.63
N LYS A 95 13.21 -30.11 -10.34
CA LYS A 95 14.55 -30.62 -10.04
C LYS A 95 15.56 -29.52 -10.32
N ILE A 96 15.91 -28.73 -9.31
CA ILE A 96 17.02 -27.79 -9.37
C ILE A 96 18.30 -28.63 -9.55
N SER A 97 18.81 -28.68 -10.77
CA SER A 97 20.13 -29.24 -11.04
C SER A 97 21.18 -28.28 -10.50
N VAL A 98 21.64 -28.55 -9.28
CA VAL A 98 22.77 -27.82 -8.69
C VAL A 98 24.00 -28.14 -9.53
N GLN A 99 24.40 -27.22 -10.42
CA GLN A 99 25.70 -27.29 -11.06
C GLN A 99 26.76 -27.09 -9.97
N LYS A 100 27.46 -28.18 -9.64
CA LYS A 100 28.66 -28.11 -8.79
C LYS A 100 29.67 -27.21 -9.49
N ARG A 101 30.07 -26.15 -8.80
CA ARG A 101 31.27 -25.38 -9.14
C ARG A 101 32.52 -26.23 -8.92
#